data_AF-A0A924K7B8-F1
#
_entry.id   AF-A0A924K7B8-F1
#
_cell.length_a   1.000
_cell.length_b   1.000
_cell.length_c   1.000
_cell.angle_alpha   90.00
_cell.angle_beta   90.00
_cell.angle_gamma   90.00
#
_symmetry.space_group_name_H-M   'P 1'
#
loop_
_entity.id
_entity.type
_entity.pdbx_description
1 polymer ?
#
loop_
_entity_poly.entity_id
_entity_poly.type
_entity_poly.pdbx_seq_one_letter_code
_entity_poly.pdbx_strand_id
1 'polypeptide(L)'
;MDSLTANYNVIMMLLMGGLLGALGQGIRVWFGLKETIFYHKITPQEEKACRKLMPPSIFIGFVTGLFIVIVKMPSINEFSAELIWIIIASGFVMSDFVESVIIVK
;
A
#
# COMPACT_ATOMS: atom_id res chain seq x y z
N MET A 1 16.73 14.87 26.58
CA MET A 1 15.53 14.47 25.81
C MET A 1 16.05 13.95 24.51
N ASP A 2 16.15 12.63 24.48
CA ASP A 2 17.32 11.98 23.92
C ASP A 2 17.09 11.66 22.45
N SER A 3 18.11 11.91 21.61
CA SER A 3 18.05 11.64 20.17
C SER A 3 17.59 10.20 19.85
N LEU A 4 17.81 9.26 20.78
CA LEU A 4 17.35 7.89 20.70
C LEU A 4 15.81 7.76 20.67
N THR A 5 15.09 8.51 21.51
CA THR A 5 13.62 8.48 21.58
C THR A 5 12.99 9.15 20.36
N ALA A 6 13.63 10.20 19.84
CA ALA A 6 13.21 10.84 18.59
C ALA A 6 13.36 9.90 17.37
N ASN A 7 14.47 9.16 17.28
CA ASN A 7 14.70 8.21 16.19
C ASN A 7 13.71 7.03 16.23
N TYR A 8 13.40 6.50 17.42
CA TYR A 8 12.40 5.44 17.58
C TYR A 8 11.00 5.87 17.10
N ASN A 9 10.63 7.10 17.42
CA ASN A 9 9.37 7.70 17.01
C ASN A 9 9.24 7.81 15.50
N VAL A 10 10.29 8.28 14.82
CA VAL A 10 10.31 8.38 13.35
C VAL A 10 10.21 7.00 12.69
N ILE A 11 10.94 6.00 13.21
CA ILE A 11 10.87 4.64 12.69
C ILE A 11 9.46 4.05 12.85
N MET A 12 8.82 4.26 14.01
CA MET A 12 7.44 3.79 14.23
C MET A 12 6.43 4.46 13.30
N MET A 13 6.53 5.77 13.09
CA MET A 13 5.67 6.49 12.14
C MET A 13 5.82 5.96 10.72
N LEU A 14 7.07 5.73 10.28
CA LEU A 14 7.37 5.18 8.96
C LEU A 14 6.78 3.78 8.82
N LEU A 15 7.01 2.90 9.79
CA LEU A 15 6.45 1.56 9.78
C LEU A 15 4.91 1.60 9.75
N MET A 16 4.26 2.45 10.55
CA MET A 16 2.81 2.62 10.51
C MET A 16 2.31 3.11 9.15
N GLY A 17 2.97 4.12 8.57
CA GLY A 17 2.64 4.62 7.24
C GLY A 17 2.76 3.54 6.17
N GLY A 18 3.87 2.81 6.18
CA GLY A 18 4.08 1.71 5.26
C GLY A 18 3.05 0.60 5.42
N LEU A 19 2.76 0.17 6.65
CA LEU A 19 1.73 -0.83 6.94
C LEU A 19 0.34 -0.37 6.48
N LEU A 20 -0.02 0.89 6.70
CA LEU A 20 -1.29 1.46 6.23
C LEU A 20 -1.36 1.51 4.69
N GLY A 21 -0.26 1.86 4.02
CA GLY A 21 -0.19 1.82 2.56
C GLY A 21 -0.29 0.39 2.00
N ALA A 22 0.36 -0.57 2.65
CA ALA A 22 0.26 -1.99 2.33
C ALA A 22 -1.16 -2.52 2.56
N LEU A 23 -1.85 -2.07 3.62
CA LEU A 23 -3.25 -2.40 3.88
C LEU A 23 -4.17 -1.89 2.77
N GLY A 24 -3.95 -0.68 2.26
CA GLY A 24 -4.69 -0.16 1.11
C GLY A 24 -4.60 -1.06 -0.13
N GLN A 25 -3.40 -1.52 -0.46
CA GLN A 25 -3.23 -2.50 -1.54
C GLN A 25 -3.78 -3.88 -1.17
N GLY A 26 -3.67 -4.30 0.08
CA GLY A 26 -4.23 -5.58 0.56
C GLY A 26 -5.75 -5.65 0.40
N ILE A 27 -6.46 -4.55 0.68
CA ILE A 27 -7.90 -4.43 0.42
C ILE A 27 -8.19 -4.60 -1.07
N ARG A 28 -7.43 -3.93 -1.95
CA ARG A 28 -7.59 -4.08 -3.42
C ARG A 28 -7.44 -5.52 -3.86
N VAL A 29 -6.40 -6.22 -3.40
CA VAL A 29 -6.19 -7.62 -3.79
C VAL A 29 -7.34 -8.50 -3.29
N TRP A 30 -7.83 -8.28 -2.07
CA TRP A 30 -8.94 -9.06 -1.52
C TRP A 30 -10.24 -8.89 -2.32
N PHE A 31 -10.59 -7.66 -2.70
CA PHE A 31 -11.78 -7.37 -3.49
C PHE A 31 -11.61 -7.71 -4.98
N GLY A 32 -10.45 -7.40 -5.55
CA GLY A 32 -10.12 -7.70 -6.95
C GLY A 32 -10.09 -9.21 -7.21
N LEU A 33 -9.48 -10.01 -6.33
CA LEU A 33 -9.45 -11.47 -6.49
C LEU A 33 -10.87 -12.06 -6.42
N LYS A 34 -11.74 -11.55 -5.55
CA LYS A 34 -13.15 -11.97 -5.49
C LYS A 34 -13.89 -11.66 -6.77
N GLU A 35 -13.73 -10.47 -7.32
CA GLU A 35 -14.39 -10.06 -8.55
C GLU A 35 -13.90 -10.86 -9.76
N THR A 36 -12.59 -11.09 -9.85
CA THR A 36 -12.00 -11.84 -10.95
C THR A 36 -12.38 -13.32 -10.91
N ILE A 37 -12.46 -13.95 -9.73
CA ILE A 37 -12.89 -15.35 -9.57
C ILE A 37 -14.39 -15.53 -9.87
N PHE A 38 -15.23 -14.56 -9.52
CA PHE A 38 -16.69 -14.69 -9.68
C PHE A 38 -17.20 -14.27 -11.06
N TYR A 39 -16.61 -13.25 -11.70
CA TYR A 39 -17.18 -12.65 -12.92
C TYR A 39 -16.43 -12.97 -14.21
N HIS A 40 -15.12 -13.19 -14.15
CA HIS A 40 -14.33 -13.51 -15.34
C HIS A 40 -13.83 -14.95 -15.23
N LYS A 41 -14.19 -15.82 -16.17
CA LYS A 41 -13.54 -17.13 -16.30
C LYS A 41 -12.10 -16.91 -16.77
N ILE A 42 -11.23 -16.52 -15.85
CA ILE A 42 -9.83 -16.23 -16.13
C ILE A 42 -9.16 -17.49 -16.65
N THR A 43 -8.34 -17.36 -17.69
CA THR A 43 -7.53 -18.50 -18.11
C THR A 43 -6.43 -18.79 -17.08
N PRO A 44 -5.98 -20.06 -16.92
CA PRO A 44 -4.95 -20.43 -15.93
C PRO A 44 -3.62 -19.68 -16.07
N GLN A 45 -3.35 -19.10 -17.25
CA GLN A 45 -2.16 -18.30 -17.53
C GLN A 45 -2.24 -16.88 -16.95
N GLU A 46 -3.39 -16.23 -17.03
CA GLU A 46 -3.64 -14.90 -16.47
C GLU A 46 -3.69 -14.94 -14.94
N GLU A 47 -4.25 -16.00 -14.34
CA GLU A 47 -4.21 -16.18 -12.88
C GLU A 47 -2.77 -16.30 -12.35
N LYS A 48 -1.90 -17.03 -13.07
CA LYS A 48 -0.47 -17.12 -12.73
C LYS A 48 0.25 -15.77 -12.85
N ALA A 49 -0.10 -14.96 -13.85
CA ALA A 49 0.47 -13.63 -14.04
C ALA A 49 0.05 -12.68 -12.90
N CYS A 50 -1.25 -12.62 -12.56
CA CYS A 50 -1.76 -11.84 -11.43
C CYS A 50 -1.12 -12.28 -10.11
N ARG A 51 -1.01 -13.60 -9.85
CA ARG A 51 -0.38 -14.11 -8.63
C ARG A 51 1.11 -13.74 -8.53
N LYS A 52 1.81 -13.63 -9.67
CA LYS A 52 3.22 -13.21 -9.72
C LYS A 52 3.42 -11.72 -9.45
N LEU A 53 2.42 -10.89 -9.80
CA LEU A 53 2.45 -9.43 -9.60
C LEU A 53 1.93 -9.00 -8.21
N MET A 54 1.23 -9.89 -7.50
CA MET A 54 0.69 -9.61 -6.17
C MET A 54 1.77 -9.23 -5.13
N PRO A 55 2.90 -9.95 -4.96
CA PRO A 55 3.94 -9.54 -4.00
C PRO A 55 4.57 -8.16 -4.27
N PRO A 56 5.01 -7.80 -5.50
CA PRO A 56 5.57 -6.48 -5.75
C PRO A 56 4.53 -5.36 -5.56
N SER A 57 3.25 -5.60 -5.84
CA SER A 57 2.18 -4.63 -5.63
C SER A 57 2.04 -4.21 -4.16
N ILE A 58 2.06 -5.18 -3.23
CA ILE A 58 1.97 -4.92 -1.79
C ILE A 58 3.17 -4.10 -1.32
N PHE A 59 4.35 -4.39 -1.88
CA PHE A 59 5.56 -3.62 -1.60
C PHE A 59 5.46 -2.16 -2.11
N ILE A 60 4.86 -1.93 -3.28
CA ILE A 60 4.62 -0.58 -3.80
C ILE A 60 3.64 0.19 -2.90
N GLY A 61 2.57 -0.47 -2.44
CA GLY A 61 1.66 0.11 -1.44
C GLY A 61 2.38 0.51 -0.16
N PHE A 62 3.27 -0.35 0.34
CA PHE A 62 4.11 -0.08 1.50
C PHE A 62 5.05 1.12 1.30
N VAL A 63 5.77 1.17 0.19
CA VAL A 63 6.69 2.27 -0.14
C VAL A 63 5.95 3.59 -0.30
N THR A 64 4.76 3.55 -0.91
CA THR A 64 3.91 4.75 -1.05
C THR A 64 3.47 5.28 0.32
N GLY A 65 3.07 4.39 1.23
CA GLY A 65 2.69 4.76 2.59
C GLY A 65 3.85 5.36 3.39
N LEU A 66 5.07 4.83 3.24
CA LEU A 66 6.28 5.43 3.79
C LEU A 66 6.50 6.85 3.24
N PHE A 67 6.38 7.02 1.94
CA PHE A 67 6.60 8.29 1.27
C PHE A 67 5.64 9.37 1.76
N ILE A 68 4.35 9.06 1.93
CA ILE A 68 3.38 10.03 2.46
C ILE A 68 3.74 10.48 3.87
N VAL A 69 4.16 9.56 4.74
CA VAL A 69 4.58 9.92 6.10
C VAL A 69 5.80 10.84 6.08
N ILE A 70 6.76 10.60 5.18
CA ILE A 70 7.92 11.49 5.00
C ILE A 70 7.48 12.88 4.52
N VAL A 71 6.55 12.96 3.57
CA VAL A 71 6.10 14.23 2.99
C VAL A 71 5.26 15.05 3.96
N LYS A 72 4.41 14.40 4.76
CA LYS A 72 3.49 15.08 5.67
C LYS A 72 4.07 15.33 7.06
N MET A 73 5.14 14.61 7.45
CA MET A 73 5.78 14.66 8.76
C MET A 73 4.79 14.88 9.93
N PRO A 74 3.78 14.01 10.09
CA PRO A 74 2.83 14.15 11.20
C PRO A 74 3.53 13.90 12.53
N SER A 75 3.13 14.60 13.59
CA SER A 75 3.49 14.21 14.96
C SER A 75 2.78 12.91 15.35
N ILE A 76 3.35 12.07 16.23
CA ILE A 76 2.75 10.75 16.59
C ILE A 76 1.35 10.92 17.17
N ASN A 77 1.16 12.00 17.93
CA ASN A 77 -0.13 12.32 18.55
C ASN A 77 -1.15 12.94 17.58
N GLU A 78 -0.77 13.16 16.32
CA GLU A 78 -1.55 13.88 15.31
C GLU A 78 -1.89 13.01 14.09
N PHE A 79 -1.83 11.68 14.22
CA PHE A 79 -2.40 10.79 13.20
C PHE A 79 -3.92 10.98 13.15
N SER A 80 -4.36 11.94 12.34
CA SER A 80 -5.76 12.18 12.10
C SER A 80 -6.35 11.04 11.29
N ALA A 81 -7.63 10.74 11.51
CA ALA A 81 -8.34 9.75 10.70
C ALA A 81 -8.25 10.07 9.20
N GLU A 82 -8.24 11.36 8.84
CA GLU A 82 -8.07 11.83 7.47
C GLU A 82 -6.72 11.40 6.88
N LEU A 83 -5.62 11.56 7.63
CA LEU A 83 -4.30 11.15 7.16
C LEU A 83 -4.22 9.63 6.95
N ILE A 84 -4.85 8.85 7.84
CA ILE A 84 -4.93 7.40 7.71
C ILE A 84 -5.63 7.02 6.41
N TRP A 85 -6.77 7.64 6.12
CA TRP A 85 -7.51 7.40 4.87
C TRP A 85 -6.72 7.81 3.64
N ILE A 86 -6.00 8.94 3.68
CA ILE A 86 -5.13 9.40 2.60
C ILE A 86 -4.02 8.36 2.33
N ILE A 87 -3.36 7.84 3.38
CA ILE A 87 -2.30 6.85 3.24
C ILE A 87 -2.86 5.57 2.59
N ILE A 88 -3.99 5.06 3.08
CA ILE A 88 -4.65 3.86 2.54
C ILE A 88 -5.02 4.07 1.05
N ALA A 89 -5.70 5.18 0.74
CA ALA A 89 -6.14 5.49 -0.62
C ALA A 89 -4.94 5.69 -1.58
N SER A 90 -3.87 6.31 -1.11
CA SER A 90 -2.66 6.50 -1.93
C SER A 90 -1.95 5.18 -2.23
N GLY A 91 -1.84 4.28 -1.24
CA GLY A 91 -1.26 2.96 -1.44
C GLY A 91 -2.06 2.12 -2.43
N PHE A 92 -3.39 2.23 -2.37
CA PHE A 92 -4.31 1.65 -3.35
C PHE A 92 -4.04 2.19 -4.77
N VAL A 93 -4.09 3.51 -4.95
CA VAL A 93 -3.97 4.15 -6.27
C VAL A 93 -2.60 3.94 -6.89
N MET A 94 -1.52 4.08 -6.12
CA MET A 94 -0.17 3.92 -6.67
C MET A 94 0.14 2.48 -7.05
N SER A 95 -0.32 1.52 -6.26
CA SER A 95 -0.13 0.12 -6.63
C SER A 95 -0.94 -0.26 -7.87
N ASP A 96 -2.14 0.29 -8.06
CA ASP A 96 -2.93 0.11 -9.28
C ASP A 96 -2.26 0.74 -10.51
N PHE A 97 -1.72 1.94 -10.35
CA PHE A 97 -0.97 2.61 -11.41
C PHE A 97 0.25 1.79 -11.85
N VAL A 98 1.07 1.32 -10.91
CA VAL A 98 2.30 0.58 -11.26
C VAL A 98 1.97 -0.78 -11.90
N GLU A 99 0.96 -1.49 -11.39
CA GLU A 99 0.50 -2.72 -12.05
C GLU A 99 -0.02 -2.45 -13.46
N SER A 100 -0.81 -1.40 -13.65
CA SER A 100 -1.32 -1.01 -14.97
C SER A 100 -0.17 -0.71 -15.94
N VAL A 101 0.87 0.00 -15.50
CA VAL A 101 2.05 0.30 -16.33
C VAL A 101 2.86 -0.95 -16.67
N ILE A 102 2.93 -1.93 -15.77
CA ILE A 102 3.68 -3.18 -15.97
C ILE A 102 2.91 -4.17 -16.85
N ILE A 103 1.59 -4.27 -16.68
CA ILE A 103 0.72 -5.23 -17.39
C ILE A 103 0.40 -4.77 -18.81
N VAL A 104 0.26 -3.46 -19.04
CA VAL A 104 -0.04 -2.89 -20.36
C VAL A 104 1.17 -2.92 -21.31
N LYS A 105 2.33 -3.39 -20.84
CA LYS A 105 3.57 -3.49 -21.61
C LYS A 105 3.84 -4.94 -22.03
#